data_AF-A0A5N4C5V7-F1
#
_entry.id   AF-A0A5N4C5V7-F1
#
_cell.length_a   1.000
_cell.length_b   1.000
_cell.length_c   1.000
_cell.angle_alpha   90.00
_cell.angle_beta   90.00
_cell.angle_gamma   90.00
#
_symmetry.space_group_name_H-M   'P 1'
#
loop_
_entity.id
_entity.type
_entity.pdbx_description
1 polymer ?
#
loop_
_entity_poly.entity_id
_entity_poly.type
_entity_poly.pdbx_seq_one_letter_code
_entity_poly.pdbx_strand_id
1 'polypeptide(L)'
;MSEAEGDTLISVDYDVFAIIKFPLSTESTMKKTEDSNTLVFIVDVKARKHQIKQAVKKLYDTDVVKVNTLSRPDGEKKAYV
;
A
#
# COMPACT_ATOMS: atom_id res chain seq x y z
N MET A 1 -1.48 -30.64 16.18
CA MET A 1 -1.21 -30.59 14.73
C MET A 1 -2.17 -29.56 14.18
N SER A 2 -1.72 -28.32 14.06
CA SER A 2 -2.51 -27.19 13.59
C SER A 2 -2.30 -27.04 12.08
N GLU A 3 -3.40 -26.98 11.34
CA GLU A 3 -3.52 -26.79 9.91
C GLU A 3 -2.51 -25.80 9.33
N ALA A 4 -1.83 -26.24 8.27
CA ALA A 4 -1.14 -25.39 7.33
C ALA A 4 -2.16 -24.83 6.32
N GLU A 5 -2.53 -23.57 6.47
CA GLU A 5 -3.00 -22.73 5.37
C GLU A 5 -1.86 -21.73 5.13
N GLY A 6 -1.09 -21.85 4.06
CA GLY A 6 -1.61 -21.59 2.72
C GLY A 6 -1.50 -20.09 2.43
N ASP A 7 -0.28 -19.55 2.37
CA ASP A 7 -0.05 -18.43 1.47
C ASP A 7 1.27 -18.60 0.72
N THR A 8 1.08 -18.73 -0.58
CA THR A 8 2.03 -19.07 -1.62
C THR A 8 3.33 -18.27 -1.48
N LEU A 9 4.45 -18.99 -1.47
CA LEU A 9 5.79 -18.46 -1.74
C LEU A 9 5.78 -17.68 -3.05
N ILE A 10 5.68 -16.36 -2.96
CA ILE A 10 6.22 -15.47 -3.97
C ILE A 10 7.44 -14.83 -3.33
N SER A 11 8.56 -15.58 -3.35
CA SER A 11 9.89 -15.01 -3.22
C SER A 11 10.12 -14.08 -4.41
N VAL A 12 9.72 -12.83 -4.23
CA VAL A 12 10.41 -11.70 -4.85
C VAL A 12 10.59 -10.73 -3.70
N ASP A 13 11.80 -10.69 -3.15
CA ASP A 13 12.28 -9.63 -2.27
C ASP A 13 12.32 -8.30 -3.04
N TYR A 14 11.17 -7.85 -3.53
CA TYR A 14 10.95 -6.44 -3.75
C TYR A 14 10.71 -5.90 -2.36
N ASP A 15 11.78 -5.34 -1.78
CA ASP A 15 11.80 -4.80 -0.43
C ASP A 15 10.48 -4.07 -0.16
N VAL A 16 9.76 -4.47 0.90
CA VAL A 16 8.49 -3.84 1.26
C VAL A 16 8.69 -2.32 1.46
N PHE A 17 9.89 -1.96 1.94
CA PHE A 17 10.40 -0.60 2.05
C PHE A 17 10.70 0.09 0.71
N ALA A 18 10.98 -0.66 -0.35
CA ALA A 18 11.12 -0.11 -1.70
C ALA A 18 9.76 0.19 -2.34
N ILE A 19 8.67 -0.45 -1.89
CA ILE A 19 7.32 -0.25 -2.43
C ILE A 19 6.65 0.98 -1.79
N ILE A 20 6.64 1.06 -0.46
CA ILE A 20 6.00 2.16 0.28
C ILE A 20 7.09 3.08 0.81
N LYS A 21 7.08 4.35 0.36
CA LYS A 21 8.09 5.34 0.75
C LYS A 21 7.70 6.03 2.06
N PHE A 22 6.55 6.69 2.09
CA PHE A 22 6.05 7.38 3.29
C PHE A 22 4.53 7.60 3.21
N PRO A 23 3.82 7.64 4.35
CA PRO A 23 2.43 8.06 4.40
C PRO A 23 2.30 9.56 4.09
N LEU A 24 1.27 9.93 3.35
CA LEU A 24 0.99 11.33 3.05
C LEU A 24 0.03 11.90 4.11
N SER A 25 0.42 13.00 4.73
CA SER A 25 -0.29 13.60 5.87
C SER A 25 -0.77 15.04 5.62
N THR A 26 -1.15 15.38 4.38
CA THR A 26 -1.69 16.73 4.07
C THR A 26 -3.09 16.91 4.64
N GLU A 27 -3.56 18.14 4.90
CA GLU A 27 -4.93 18.39 5.41
C GLU A 27 -6.01 17.71 4.56
N SER A 28 -5.90 17.81 3.24
CA SER A 28 -6.81 17.16 2.29
C SER A 28 -6.76 15.63 2.36
N THR A 29 -5.62 15.08 2.75
CA THR A 29 -5.43 13.64 2.93
C THR A 29 -5.99 13.18 4.26
N MET A 30 -5.74 13.93 5.33
CA MET A 30 -6.28 13.64 6.67
C MET A 30 -7.81 13.63 6.67
N LYS A 31 -8.44 14.62 6.04
CA LYS A 31 -9.90 14.63 5.83
C LYS A 31 -10.38 13.35 5.15
N LYS A 32 -9.67 12.91 4.12
CA LYS A 32 -10.05 11.70 3.37
C LYS A 32 -9.81 10.40 4.15
N THR A 33 -8.81 10.38 5.02
CA THR A 33 -8.59 9.28 5.96
C THR A 33 -9.76 9.14 6.93
N GLU A 34 -10.28 10.26 7.43
CA GLU A 34 -11.43 10.30 8.34
C GLU A 34 -12.75 9.97 7.61
N ASP A 35 -13.01 10.61 6.47
CA ASP A 35 -14.29 10.50 5.75
C ASP A 35 -14.47 9.14 5.05
N SER A 36 -13.38 8.55 4.54
CA SER A 36 -13.43 7.38 3.66
C SER A 36 -12.65 6.18 4.21
N ASN A 37 -12.17 6.24 5.45
CA ASN A 37 -11.33 5.21 6.08
C ASN A 37 -10.20 4.72 5.13
N THR A 38 -9.59 5.66 4.41
CA THR A 38 -8.62 5.38 3.34
C THR A 38 -7.26 5.91 3.77
N LEU A 39 -6.24 5.07 3.73
CA LEU A 39 -4.87 5.50 3.98
C LEU A 39 -4.21 5.93 2.67
N VAL A 40 -3.43 7.00 2.72
CA VAL A 40 -2.74 7.52 1.54
C VAL A 40 -1.25 7.42 1.72
N PHE A 41 -0.61 6.79 0.74
CA PHE A 41 0.83 6.55 0.73
C PHE A 41 1.46 7.10 -0.53
N ILE A 42 2.71 7.52 -0.41
CA ILE A 42 3.60 7.67 -1.56
C ILE A 42 4.34 6.36 -1.76
N VAL A 43 4.25 5.85 -2.97
CA VAL A 43 4.79 4.54 -3.38
C VAL A 43 5.71 4.70 -4.58
N ASP A 44 6.48 3.67 -4.87
CA ASP A 44 7.33 3.67 -6.06
C ASP A 44 6.52 3.70 -7.37
N VAL A 45 7.06 4.39 -8.38
CA VAL A 45 6.43 4.55 -9.70
C VAL A 45 6.31 3.22 -10.43
N LYS A 46 7.14 2.24 -10.12
CA LYS A 46 7.07 0.88 -10.71
C LYS A 46 6.12 -0.04 -9.94
N ALA A 47 5.71 0.33 -8.71
CA ALA A 47 4.85 -0.50 -7.88
C ALA A 47 3.45 -0.71 -8.50
N ARG A 48 3.00 -1.97 -8.55
CA ARG A 48 1.65 -2.35 -8.99
C ARG A 48 0.70 -2.47 -7.79
N LYS A 49 -0.61 -2.40 -8.06
CA LYS A 49 -1.65 -2.45 -7.02
C LYS A 49 -1.57 -3.71 -6.13
N HIS A 50 -1.26 -4.87 -6.69
CA HIS A 50 -1.12 -6.12 -5.94
C HIS A 50 0.07 -6.08 -4.97
N GLN A 51 1.21 -5.51 -5.41
CA GLN A 51 2.39 -5.32 -4.57
C GLN A 51 2.11 -4.36 -3.42
N ILE A 52 1.44 -3.22 -3.71
CA ILE A 52 1.06 -2.24 -2.68
C ILE A 52 0.12 -2.89 -1.65
N LYS A 53 -0.85 -3.69 -2.11
CA LYS A 53 -1.78 -4.41 -1.23
C LYS A 53 -1.03 -5.35 -0.27
N GLN A 54 -0.12 -6.16 -0.78
CA GLN A 54 0.69 -7.07 0.02
C GLN A 54 1.64 -6.33 0.96
N ALA A 55 2.26 -5.24 0.50
CA ALA A 55 3.16 -4.41 1.30
C ALA A 55 2.42 -3.77 2.50
N VAL A 56 1.25 -3.18 2.27
CA VAL A 56 0.44 -2.59 3.34
C VAL A 56 -0.03 -3.66 4.33
N LYS A 57 -0.49 -4.81 3.81
CA LYS A 57 -0.89 -5.94 4.67
C LYS A 57 0.25 -6.42 5.55
N LYS A 58 1.48 -6.53 5.01
CA LYS A 58 2.66 -6.93 5.81
C LYS A 58 3.13 -5.87 6.81
N LEU A 59 3.06 -4.59 6.46
CA LEU A 59 3.56 -3.50 7.33
C LEU A 59 2.61 -3.17 8.49
N TYR A 60 1.30 -3.17 8.23
CA TYR A 60 0.29 -2.71 9.17
C TYR A 60 -0.67 -3.82 9.61
N ASP A 61 -0.45 -5.07 9.18
CA ASP A 61 -1.29 -6.23 9.48
C ASP A 61 -2.79 -5.99 9.27
N THR A 62 -3.12 -5.19 8.25
CA THR A 62 -4.49 -4.74 7.96
C THR A 62 -4.97 -5.31 6.64
N ASP A 63 -6.22 -5.78 6.61
CA ASP A 63 -6.86 -6.22 5.38
C ASP A 63 -7.26 -5.04 4.49
N VAL A 64 -6.68 -5.03 3.29
CA VAL A 64 -6.94 -4.01 2.28
C VAL A 64 -8.06 -4.44 1.35
N VAL A 65 -9.15 -3.66 1.29
CA VAL A 65 -10.27 -3.93 0.38
C VAL A 65 -9.92 -3.50 -1.04
N LYS A 66 -9.44 -2.27 -1.24
CA LYS A 66 -9.27 -1.68 -2.57
C LYS A 66 -8.08 -0.72 -2.61
N VAL A 67 -7.22 -0.89 -3.62
CA VAL A 67 -6.11 0.05 -3.89
C VAL A 67 -6.38 0.86 -5.16
N ASN A 68 -6.33 2.19 -5.04
CA ASN A 68 -6.32 3.13 -6.16
C ASN A 68 -4.99 3.85 -6.23
N THR A 69 -4.39 3.94 -7.41
CA THR A 69 -3.10 4.60 -7.60
C THR A 69 -3.22 5.75 -8.58
N LEU A 70 -2.51 6.84 -8.32
CA LEU A 70 -2.43 8.03 -9.15
C LEU A 70 -0.95 8.37 -9.40
N SER A 71 -0.55 8.55 -10.65
CA SER A 71 0.75 9.15 -10.98
C SER A 71 0.66 10.66 -10.80
N ARG A 72 1.43 11.24 -9.88
CA ARG A 72 1.54 12.69 -9.74
C ARG A 72 2.45 13.24 -10.86
N PRO A 73 2.24 14.49 -11.29
CA PRO A 73 3.13 15.14 -12.27
C PRO A 73 4.56 15.33 -11.73
N ASP A 74 4.73 15.32 -10.41
CA ASP A 74 6.02 15.41 -9.70
C ASP A 74 6.87 14.11 -9.78
N GLY A 75 6.44 13.13 -10.57
CA GLY A 75 7.15 11.85 -10.71
C GLY A 75 6.96 10.89 -9.55
N GLU A 76 6.14 11.22 -8.55
CA GLU A 76 5.76 10.29 -7.48
C GLU A 76 4.45 9.56 -7.80
N LYS A 77 4.31 8.33 -7.32
CA LYS A 77 3.02 7.63 -7.35
C LYS A 77 2.35 7.73 -5.98
N LYS A 78 1.10 8.20 -5.98
CA LYS A 78 0.23 8.20 -4.82
C LYS A 78 -0.66 6.96 -4.84
N ALA A 79 -0.79 6.29 -3.70
CA ALA A 79 -1.71 5.19 -3.50
C ALA A 79 -2.74 5.56 -2.43
N TYR A 80 -4.00 5.28 -2.71
CA TYR A 80 -5.13 5.30 -1.78
C TYR A 80 -5.46 3.83 -1.49
N VAL A 81 -5.44 3.47 -0.22
CA VAL A 81 -5.55 2.09 0.26
C VAL A 81 -6.72 2.00 1.24
#